data_AF-A0A2V9FSS4-F1
#
_entry.id   AF-A0A2V9FSS4-F1
#
_cell.length_a   1.000
_cell.length_b   1.000
_cell.length_c   1.000
_cell.angle_alpha   90.00
_cell.angle_beta   90.00
_cell.angle_gamma   90.00
#
_symmetry.space_group_name_H-M   'P 1'
#
loop_
_entity.id
_entity.type
_entity.pdbx_description
1 polymer ?
#
loop_
_entity_poly.entity_id
_entity_poly.type
_entity_poly.pdbx_seq_one_letter_code
_entity_poly.pdbx_strand_id
1 'polypeptide(L)'
;MTVLTPSSNPGRHVFGVAALAFGVITLAWHDYNDSHRLRYIVYSASAALMFGGAAIQLRRTAKTGAAVLGAAYLVFALLCVPGIVAAPQIYNSWGNLFEQFSLLTGAAIVYAHLSSAWSPETLNRIGRVLLGICAASFTLEQAIYLDATVHLVPKWVPPSQMFWAVATTVSFALAAVALLTNRMALLASRLLTMMIVSFGLLVWIPLVLSDPHSHTNWSENAETFAIAGATWILADLLGEYRLNDHRTR
;
A
#
# COMPACT_ATOMS: atom_id res chain seq x y z
N MET A 1 31.65 21.11 -7.54
CA MET A 1 30.71 21.14 -6.40
C MET A 1 29.42 20.46 -6.84
N THR A 2 29.30 19.16 -6.59
CA THR A 2 28.06 18.41 -6.84
C THR A 2 27.10 18.70 -5.69
N VAL A 3 26.06 19.47 -5.98
CA VAL A 3 24.92 19.65 -5.08
C VAL A 3 24.33 18.27 -4.83
N LEU A 4 24.51 17.76 -3.62
CA LEU A 4 23.77 16.61 -3.10
C LEU A 4 22.29 17.02 -3.11
N THR A 5 21.56 16.68 -4.17
CA THR A 5 20.10 16.65 -4.06
C THR A 5 19.78 15.75 -2.88
N PRO A 6 19.06 16.23 -1.86
CA PRO A 6 18.59 15.34 -0.82
C PRO A 6 17.84 14.20 -1.51
N SER A 7 18.05 12.95 -1.12
CA SER A 7 17.22 11.86 -1.63
C SER A 7 15.77 12.19 -1.30
N SER A 8 15.06 12.74 -2.27
CA SER A 8 13.61 12.84 -2.21
C SER A 8 13.15 11.40 -2.17
N ASN A 9 12.46 11.01 -1.11
CA ASN A 9 11.83 9.70 -0.98
C ASN A 9 10.32 9.93 -1.24
N PRO A 10 9.93 10.18 -2.51
CA PRO A 10 8.57 10.53 -2.86
C PRO A 10 7.57 9.45 -2.43
N GLY A 11 7.98 8.17 -2.43
CA GLY A 11 7.14 7.07 -1.96
C GLY A 11 6.65 7.28 -0.53
N ARG A 12 7.53 7.70 0.39
CA ARG A 12 7.17 8.00 1.78
C ARG A 12 6.14 9.13 1.89
N HIS A 13 6.24 10.14 1.04
CA HIS A 13 5.32 11.27 1.04
C HIS A 13 3.91 10.85 0.59
N VAL A 14 3.83 10.12 -0.52
CA VAL A 14 2.56 9.55 -1.02
C VAL A 14 1.93 8.64 0.04
N PHE A 15 2.73 7.71 0.60
CA PHE A 15 2.29 6.80 1.66
C PHE A 15 1.70 7.54 2.86
N GLY A 16 2.39 8.57 3.36
CA GLY A 16 1.92 9.33 4.52
C GLY A 16 0.70 10.20 4.24
N VAL A 17 0.57 10.79 3.04
CA VAL A 17 -0.61 11.59 2.67
C VAL A 17 -1.82 10.68 2.56
N ALA A 18 -1.65 9.51 1.94
CA ALA A 18 -2.70 8.50 1.82
C ALA A 18 -3.12 7.98 3.21
N ALA A 19 -2.17 7.67 4.09
CA ALA A 19 -2.47 7.25 5.47
C ALA A 19 -3.20 8.34 6.27
N LEU A 20 -2.80 9.61 6.12
CA LEU A 20 -3.48 10.73 6.75
C LEU A 20 -4.91 10.86 6.25
N ALA A 21 -5.11 10.82 4.92
CA ALA A 21 -6.43 10.86 4.31
C ALA A 21 -7.30 9.69 4.79
N PHE A 22 -6.74 8.48 4.87
CA PHE A 22 -7.43 7.31 5.38
C PHE A 22 -7.89 7.51 6.83
N GLY A 23 -7.05 8.08 7.70
CA GLY A 23 -7.44 8.43 9.06
C GLY A 23 -8.57 9.46 9.14
N VAL A 24 -8.60 10.45 8.24
CA VAL A 24 -9.71 11.42 8.14
C VAL A 24 -11.00 10.75 7.68
N ILE A 25 -10.92 9.86 6.70
CA ILE A 25 -12.07 9.10 6.18
C ILE A 25 -12.67 8.22 7.28
N THR A 26 -11.82 7.47 7.98
CA THR A 26 -12.23 6.61 9.11
C THR A 26 -12.90 7.41 10.24
N LEU A 27 -12.44 8.64 10.48
CA LEU A 27 -13.06 9.52 11.47
C LEU A 27 -14.41 10.09 11.00
N ALA A 28 -14.50 10.47 9.72
CA ALA A 28 -15.69 11.11 9.14
C ALA A 28 -16.87 10.15 8.99
N TRP A 29 -16.61 8.86 8.79
CA TRP A 29 -17.64 7.85 8.52
C TRP A 29 -17.96 6.90 9.68
N HIS A 30 -17.43 7.16 10.88
CA HIS A 30 -17.85 6.36 12.03
C HIS A 30 -19.34 6.62 12.33
N ASP A 31 -20.13 5.56 12.48
CA ASP A 31 -21.54 5.67 12.78
C ASP A 31 -21.75 5.96 14.28
N TYR A 32 -22.66 6.86 14.61
CA TYR A 32 -22.91 7.28 16.00
C TYR A 32 -23.62 6.20 16.83
N ASN A 33 -24.10 5.13 16.21
CA ASN A 33 -24.82 4.03 16.85
C ASN A 33 -23.92 2.88 17.33
N ASP A 34 -22.61 2.95 17.09
CA ASP A 34 -21.69 1.90 17.51
C ASP A 34 -21.54 1.80 19.03
N SER A 35 -21.34 0.58 19.53
CA SER A 35 -21.08 0.33 20.95
C SER A 35 -19.90 1.17 21.46
N HIS A 36 -19.95 1.60 22.72
CA HIS A 36 -18.91 2.44 23.34
C HIS A 36 -17.48 1.92 23.11
N ARG A 37 -17.29 0.59 23.09
CA ARG A 37 -15.97 -0.05 22.87
C ARG A 37 -15.46 0.13 21.44
N LEU A 38 -16.33 0.03 20.44
CA LEU A 38 -15.96 0.19 19.03
C LEU A 38 -15.54 1.64 18.73
N ARG A 39 -16.21 2.62 19.37
CA ARG A 39 -15.86 4.05 19.22
C ARG A 39 -14.42 4.37 19.62
N TYR A 40 -13.96 3.87 20.76
CA TYR A 40 -12.58 4.14 21.21
C TYR A 40 -11.53 3.54 20.26
N ILE A 41 -11.81 2.37 19.69
CA ILE A 41 -10.91 1.72 18.72
C ILE A 41 -10.84 2.57 17.44
N VAL A 42 -11.98 3.00 16.91
CA VAL A 42 -12.05 3.80 15.68
C VAL A 42 -11.37 5.16 15.86
N TYR A 43 -11.59 5.86 16.98
CA TYR A 43 -10.91 7.13 17.25
C TYR A 43 -9.40 6.96 17.42
N SER A 44 -8.97 5.92 18.13
CA SER A 44 -7.54 5.65 18.34
C SER A 44 -6.85 5.30 17.02
N ALA A 45 -7.51 4.50 16.19
CA ALA A 45 -7.03 4.13 14.87
C ALA A 45 -6.95 5.33 13.93
N SER A 46 -8.01 6.15 13.88
CA SER A 46 -8.05 7.38 13.08
C SER A 46 -6.94 8.36 13.50
N ALA A 47 -6.77 8.59 14.81
CA ALA A 47 -5.70 9.42 15.34
C ALA A 47 -4.32 8.87 14.97
N ALA A 48 -4.10 7.55 15.11
CA ALA A 48 -2.84 6.92 14.74
C ALA A 48 -2.52 7.11 13.25
N LEU A 49 -3.49 6.93 12.36
CA LEU A 49 -3.34 7.15 10.92
C LEU A 49 -3.06 8.63 10.59
N MET A 50 -3.83 9.56 11.17
CA MET A 50 -3.65 11.00 10.95
C MET A 50 -2.29 11.50 11.44
N PHE A 51 -1.95 11.22 12.70
CA PHE A 51 -0.70 11.69 13.29
C PHE A 51 0.51 10.92 12.75
N GLY A 52 0.38 9.62 12.49
CA GLY A 52 1.40 8.82 11.84
C GLY A 52 1.68 9.30 10.41
N GLY A 53 0.61 9.53 9.64
CA GLY A 53 0.66 10.05 8.27
C GLY A 53 1.21 11.47 8.17
N ALA A 54 0.92 12.34 9.15
CA ALA A 54 1.53 13.67 9.24
C ALA A 54 3.02 13.60 9.66
N ALA A 55 3.32 12.81 10.69
CA ALA A 55 4.66 12.67 11.23
C ALA A 55 5.65 12.04 10.23
N ILE A 56 5.19 11.13 9.37
CA ILE A 56 6.04 10.48 8.37
C ILE A 56 6.51 11.46 7.26
N GLN A 57 5.82 12.59 7.08
CA GLN A 57 6.20 13.64 6.12
C GLN A 57 7.48 14.38 6.53
N LEU A 58 7.61 14.64 7.84
CA LEU A 58 8.69 15.46 8.37
C LEU A 58 9.91 14.57 8.66
N ARG A 59 11.08 14.96 8.12
CA ARG A 59 12.32 14.18 8.30
C ARG A 59 12.64 13.88 9.76
N ARG A 60 12.37 14.82 10.67
CA ARG A 60 12.64 14.68 12.12
C ARG A 60 11.77 13.63 12.80
N THR A 61 10.52 13.49 12.38
CA THR A 61 9.54 12.58 13.00
C THR A 61 9.25 11.36 12.13
N ALA A 62 9.92 11.21 10.99
CA ALA A 62 9.59 10.19 10.00
C ALA A 62 9.66 8.77 10.57
N LYS A 63 10.68 8.49 11.40
CA LYS A 63 10.82 7.19 12.06
C LYS A 63 9.64 6.91 13.01
N THR A 64 9.26 7.90 13.82
CA THR A 64 8.13 7.77 14.76
C THR A 64 6.81 7.62 14.00
N GLY A 65 6.59 8.40 12.93
CA GLY A 65 5.41 8.26 12.07
C GLY A 65 5.29 6.87 11.46
N ALA A 66 6.39 6.33 10.94
CA ALA A 66 6.46 4.97 10.42
C ALA A 66 6.16 3.91 11.50
N ALA A 67 6.65 4.09 12.73
CA ALA A 67 6.35 3.18 13.84
C ALA A 67 4.86 3.19 14.20
N VAL A 68 4.24 4.37 14.28
CA VAL A 68 2.80 4.52 14.58
C VAL A 68 1.95 3.89 13.49
N LEU A 69 2.25 4.18 12.22
CA LEU A 69 1.55 3.58 11.08
C LEU A 69 1.73 2.06 11.05
N GLY A 70 2.95 1.57 11.26
CA GLY A 70 3.22 0.13 11.33
C GLY A 70 2.42 -0.56 12.44
N ALA A 71 2.34 0.04 13.63
CA ALA A 71 1.51 -0.51 14.70
C ALA A 71 0.01 -0.52 14.35
N ALA A 72 -0.50 0.55 13.73
CA ALA A 72 -1.90 0.63 13.31
C ALA A 72 -2.25 -0.44 12.26
N TYR A 73 -1.45 -0.54 11.19
CA TYR A 73 -1.67 -1.53 10.13
C TYR A 73 -1.47 -2.97 10.59
N LEU A 74 -0.59 -3.21 11.57
CA LEU A 74 -0.48 -4.51 12.21
C LEU A 74 -1.77 -4.89 12.94
N VAL A 75 -2.35 -3.96 13.70
CA VAL A 75 -3.64 -4.18 14.37
C VAL A 75 -4.71 -4.46 13.33
N PHE A 76 -4.80 -3.69 12.25
CA PHE A 76 -5.78 -3.92 11.19
C PHE A 76 -5.63 -5.28 10.51
N ALA A 77 -4.41 -5.68 10.16
CA ALA A 77 -4.14 -7.02 9.64
C ALA A 77 -4.60 -8.12 10.62
N LEU A 78 -4.34 -7.96 11.93
CA LEU A 78 -4.80 -8.92 12.94
C LEU A 78 -6.33 -8.97 13.07
N LEU A 79 -7.03 -7.85 12.84
CA LEU A 79 -8.49 -7.80 12.83
C LEU A 79 -9.12 -8.55 11.64
N CYS A 80 -8.37 -8.81 10.57
CA CYS A 80 -8.83 -9.63 9.46
C CYS A 80 -8.84 -11.14 9.80
N VAL A 81 -8.03 -11.58 10.77
CA VAL A 81 -7.83 -13.01 11.10
C VAL A 81 -9.12 -13.71 11.55
N PRO A 82 -9.97 -13.15 12.44
CA PRO A 82 -11.24 -13.77 12.79
C PRO A 82 -12.15 -14.02 11.58
N GLY A 83 -12.17 -13.11 10.60
CA GLY A 83 -12.94 -13.27 9.36
C GLY A 83 -12.43 -14.41 8.49
N ILE A 84 -11.11 -14.60 8.44
CA ILE A 84 -10.47 -15.75 7.77
C ILE A 84 -10.83 -17.06 8.46
N VAL A 85 -10.78 -17.11 9.79
CA VAL A 85 -11.11 -18.33 10.55
C VAL A 85 -12.60 -18.68 10.42
N ALA A 86 -13.48 -17.69 10.41
CA ALA A 86 -14.92 -17.90 10.28
C ALA A 86 -15.33 -18.39 8.88
N ALA A 87 -14.67 -17.91 7.83
CA ALA A 87 -15.01 -18.26 6.44
C ALA A 87 -13.75 -18.40 5.56
N PRO A 88 -12.93 -19.45 5.75
CA PRO A 88 -11.62 -19.57 5.09
C PRO A 88 -11.71 -19.72 3.56
N GLN A 89 -12.87 -20.14 3.06
CA GLN A 89 -13.14 -20.30 1.62
C GLN A 89 -13.50 -18.97 0.93
N ILE A 90 -13.83 -17.92 1.69
CA ILE A 90 -14.14 -16.60 1.15
C ILE A 90 -12.85 -15.79 1.10
N TYR A 91 -12.36 -15.50 -0.11
CA TYR A 91 -11.06 -14.86 -0.28
C TYR A 91 -11.03 -13.40 0.21
N ASN A 92 -12.17 -12.70 0.26
CA ASN A 92 -12.24 -11.31 0.70
C ASN A 92 -11.53 -11.04 2.05
N SER A 93 -11.66 -11.93 3.04
CA SER A 93 -10.99 -11.74 4.34
C SER A 93 -9.46 -11.89 4.23
N TRP A 94 -9.00 -12.72 3.29
CA TRP A 94 -7.58 -12.86 2.96
C TRP A 94 -7.06 -11.65 2.19
N GLY A 95 -7.82 -11.13 1.21
CA GLY A 95 -7.53 -9.89 0.48
C GLY A 95 -7.28 -8.72 1.45
N ASN A 96 -8.27 -8.43 2.30
CA ASN A 96 -8.14 -7.38 3.33
C ASN A 96 -6.90 -7.56 4.21
N LEU A 97 -6.57 -8.79 4.63
CA LEU A 97 -5.34 -9.04 5.39
C LEU A 97 -4.09 -8.60 4.62
N PHE A 98 -3.98 -8.98 3.34
CA PHE A 98 -2.81 -8.69 2.52
C PHE A 98 -2.72 -7.22 2.09
N GLU A 99 -3.84 -6.52 1.96
CA GLU A 99 -3.87 -5.06 1.81
C GLU A 99 -3.24 -4.40 3.04
N GLN A 100 -3.74 -4.69 4.24
CA GLN A 100 -3.18 -4.15 5.49
C GLN A 100 -1.72 -4.57 5.70
N PHE A 101 -1.37 -5.81 5.34
CA PHE A 101 0.00 -6.31 5.44
C PHE A 101 0.96 -5.60 4.49
N SER A 102 0.50 -5.19 3.31
CA SER A 102 1.31 -4.40 2.38
C SER A 102 1.62 -3.00 2.93
N LEU A 103 0.65 -2.37 3.61
CA LEU A 103 0.81 -1.08 4.27
C LEU A 103 1.75 -1.19 5.48
N LEU A 104 1.58 -2.23 6.30
CA LEU A 104 2.51 -2.58 7.37
C LEU A 104 3.94 -2.74 6.83
N THR A 105 4.10 -3.43 5.70
CA THR A 105 5.40 -3.63 5.06
C THR A 105 6.04 -2.30 4.63
N GLY A 106 5.27 -1.41 4.00
CA GLY A 106 5.73 -0.06 3.63
C GLY A 106 6.22 0.75 4.84
N ALA A 107 5.43 0.76 5.92
CA ALA A 107 5.80 1.43 7.17
C ALA A 107 7.05 0.82 7.82
N ALA A 108 7.14 -0.52 7.85
CA ALA A 108 8.29 -1.25 8.40
C ALA A 108 9.58 -0.97 7.62
N ILE A 109 9.52 -0.88 6.29
CA ILE A 109 10.68 -0.53 5.46
C ILE A 109 11.19 0.88 5.83
N VAL A 110 10.30 1.87 5.93
CA VAL A 110 10.69 3.23 6.32
C VAL A 110 11.31 3.26 7.72
N TYR A 111 10.68 2.57 8.68
CA TYR A 111 11.19 2.51 10.05
C TYR A 111 12.60 1.89 10.09
N ALA A 112 12.77 0.70 9.50
CA ALA A 112 14.03 -0.05 9.53
C ALA A 112 15.16 0.69 8.79
N HIS A 113 14.84 1.36 7.68
CA HIS A 113 15.80 2.19 6.95
C HIS A 113 16.29 3.35 7.81
N LEU A 114 15.38 4.06 8.49
CA LEU A 114 15.72 5.21 9.34
C LEU A 114 16.33 4.84 10.70
N SER A 115 16.08 3.63 11.20
CA SER A 115 16.69 3.14 12.43
C SER A 115 18.06 2.51 12.20
N SER A 116 18.44 2.29 10.93
CA SER A 116 19.66 1.55 10.54
C SER A 116 19.81 0.22 11.28
N ALA A 117 18.68 -0.42 11.63
CA ALA A 117 18.68 -1.63 12.45
C ALA A 117 19.19 -2.84 11.67
N TRP A 118 18.98 -2.85 10.35
CA TRP A 118 19.35 -3.94 9.46
C TRP A 118 20.29 -3.47 8.36
N SER A 119 21.10 -4.40 7.84
CA SER A 119 21.92 -4.11 6.65
C SER A 119 21.03 -3.75 5.45
N PRO A 120 21.49 -2.89 4.53
CA PRO A 120 20.73 -2.56 3.32
C PRO A 120 20.30 -3.78 2.50
N GLU A 121 21.17 -4.79 2.39
CA GLU A 121 20.86 -6.05 1.68
C GLU A 121 19.75 -6.84 2.37
N THR A 122 19.81 -6.96 3.71
CA THR A 122 18.77 -7.64 4.50
C THR A 122 17.42 -6.93 4.34
N LEU A 123 17.42 -5.60 4.44
CA LEU A 123 16.20 -4.80 4.31
C LEU A 123 15.59 -4.93 2.91
N ASN A 124 16.41 -4.88 1.85
CA ASN A 124 15.96 -5.14 0.48
C ASN A 124 15.34 -6.52 0.31
N ARG A 125 16.01 -7.55 0.83
CA ARG A 125 15.54 -8.93 0.71
C ARG A 125 14.19 -9.11 1.39
N ILE A 126 14.05 -8.62 2.62
CA ILE A 126 12.79 -8.69 3.37
C ILE A 126 11.70 -7.89 2.65
N GLY A 127 11.96 -6.64 2.31
CA GLY A 127 10.97 -5.78 1.65
C GLY A 127 10.44 -6.37 0.33
N ARG A 128 11.33 -6.92 -0.51
CA ARG A 128 10.94 -7.59 -1.76
C ARG A 128 10.11 -8.84 -1.52
N VAL A 129 10.48 -9.69 -0.55
CA VAL A 129 9.75 -10.92 -0.27
C VAL A 129 8.35 -10.60 0.25
N LEU A 130 8.25 -9.68 1.22
CA LEU A 130 6.98 -9.31 1.83
C LEU A 130 6.01 -8.67 0.82
N LEU A 131 6.46 -7.67 0.04
CA LEU A 131 5.62 -7.08 -1.00
C LEU A 131 5.39 -8.00 -2.19
N GLY A 132 6.32 -8.92 -2.48
CA GLY A 132 6.12 -9.98 -3.48
C GLY A 132 5.01 -10.95 -3.10
N ILE A 133 4.90 -11.31 -1.81
CA ILE A 133 3.79 -12.11 -1.28
C ILE A 133 2.48 -11.32 -1.39
N CYS A 134 2.47 -10.03 -1.05
CA CYS A 134 1.27 -9.18 -1.20
C CYS A 134 0.82 -9.12 -2.67
N ALA A 135 1.74 -8.89 -3.60
CA ALA A 135 1.44 -8.87 -5.03
C ALA A 135 0.89 -10.22 -5.54
N ALA A 136 1.37 -11.34 -4.99
CA ALA A 136 0.81 -12.67 -5.30
C ALA A 136 -0.64 -12.79 -4.78
N SER A 137 -0.94 -12.25 -3.59
CA SER A 137 -2.31 -12.20 -3.07
C SER A 137 -3.22 -11.32 -3.93
N PHE A 138 -2.78 -10.11 -4.30
CA PHE A 138 -3.56 -9.23 -5.18
C PHE A 138 -3.83 -9.84 -6.56
N THR A 139 -2.91 -10.67 -7.05
CA THR A 139 -3.11 -11.48 -8.26
C THR A 139 -4.26 -12.47 -8.05
N LEU A 140 -4.23 -13.20 -6.94
CA LEU A 140 -5.24 -14.20 -6.63
C LEU A 140 -6.61 -13.56 -6.40
N GLU A 141 -6.65 -12.41 -5.73
CA GLU A 141 -7.86 -11.63 -5.52
C GLU A 141 -8.52 -11.21 -6.83
N GLN A 142 -7.76 -10.59 -7.74
CA GLN A 142 -8.28 -10.19 -9.05
C GLN A 142 -8.62 -11.40 -9.93
N ALA A 143 -7.93 -12.53 -9.78
CA ALA A 143 -8.28 -13.76 -10.50
C ALA A 143 -9.60 -14.37 -10.01
N ILE A 144 -9.83 -14.38 -8.69
CA ILE A 144 -11.06 -14.91 -8.07
C ILE A 144 -12.25 -13.97 -8.34
N TYR A 145 -12.03 -12.66 -8.20
CA TYR A 145 -13.04 -11.61 -8.36
C TYR A 145 -12.86 -10.85 -9.69
N LEU A 146 -12.52 -11.58 -10.75
CA LEU A 146 -12.24 -10.98 -12.06
C LEU A 146 -13.44 -10.18 -12.58
N ASP A 147 -14.64 -10.70 -12.42
CA ASP A 147 -15.87 -9.99 -12.83
C ASP A 147 -16.02 -8.65 -12.10
N ALA A 148 -15.78 -8.60 -10.79
CA ALA A 148 -15.78 -7.34 -10.04
C ALA A 148 -14.70 -6.38 -10.55
N THR A 149 -13.49 -6.89 -10.82
CA THR A 149 -12.37 -6.12 -11.37
C THR A 149 -12.71 -5.51 -12.73
N VAL A 150 -13.40 -6.25 -13.61
CA VAL A 150 -13.87 -5.77 -14.92
C VAL A 150 -14.81 -4.58 -14.76
N HIS A 151 -15.73 -4.63 -13.79
CA HIS A 151 -16.69 -3.56 -13.56
C HIS A 151 -16.06 -2.28 -13.00
N LEU A 152 -14.88 -2.37 -12.36
CA LEU A 152 -14.11 -1.21 -11.91
C LEU A 152 -13.42 -0.48 -13.07
N VAL A 153 -13.05 -1.17 -14.15
CA VAL A 153 -12.35 -0.51 -15.28
C VAL A 153 -13.31 0.46 -15.97
N PRO A 154 -12.95 1.73 -16.20
CA PRO A 154 -13.84 2.66 -16.88
C PRO A 154 -14.07 2.28 -18.34
N LYS A 155 -15.32 2.35 -18.80
CA LYS A 155 -15.73 1.96 -20.17
C LYS A 155 -15.07 2.77 -21.28
N TRP A 156 -14.55 3.96 -20.97
CA TRP A 156 -13.92 4.86 -21.93
C TRP A 156 -12.46 4.50 -22.24
N VAL A 157 -11.84 3.57 -21.50
CA VAL A 157 -10.45 3.16 -21.73
C VAL A 157 -10.40 2.03 -22.78
N PRO A 158 -9.87 2.26 -23.99
CA PRO A 158 -9.67 1.19 -24.97
C PRO A 158 -8.58 0.22 -24.49
N PRO A 159 -8.57 -1.08 -24.88
CA PRO A 159 -9.47 -1.71 -25.85
C PRO A 159 -10.76 -2.30 -25.25
N SER A 160 -10.74 -2.83 -24.04
CA SER A 160 -11.94 -3.29 -23.32
C SER A 160 -11.68 -3.39 -21.81
N GLN A 161 -12.74 -3.37 -21.01
CA GLN A 161 -12.65 -3.54 -19.55
C GLN A 161 -12.02 -4.90 -19.18
N MET A 162 -12.42 -5.97 -19.87
CA MET A 162 -11.87 -7.32 -19.68
C MET A 162 -10.39 -7.39 -19.99
N PHE A 163 -9.93 -6.73 -21.07
CA PHE A 163 -8.51 -6.69 -21.40
C PHE A 163 -7.70 -6.09 -20.25
N TRP A 164 -8.13 -4.94 -19.71
CA TRP A 164 -7.40 -4.27 -18.64
C TRP A 164 -7.44 -5.05 -17.32
N ALA A 165 -8.58 -5.64 -16.95
CA ALA A 165 -8.68 -6.48 -15.76
C ALA A 165 -7.71 -7.69 -15.84
N VAL A 166 -7.64 -8.35 -16.99
CA VAL A 166 -6.68 -9.44 -17.20
C VAL A 166 -5.24 -8.92 -17.22
N ALA A 167 -4.98 -7.80 -17.89
CA ALA A 167 -3.64 -7.22 -18.01
C ALA A 167 -3.07 -6.79 -16.65
N THR A 168 -3.87 -6.17 -15.78
CA THR A 168 -3.46 -5.81 -14.42
C THR A 168 -3.22 -7.04 -13.57
N THR A 169 -4.12 -8.05 -13.64
CA THR A 169 -3.94 -9.34 -12.94
C THR A 169 -2.62 -10.01 -13.32
N VAL A 170 -2.33 -10.11 -14.62
CA VAL A 170 -1.05 -10.68 -15.11
C VAL A 170 0.14 -9.83 -14.68
N SER A 171 0.00 -8.50 -14.67
CA SER A 171 1.06 -7.58 -14.24
C SER A 171 1.38 -7.75 -12.75
N PHE A 172 0.38 -7.92 -11.88
CA PHE A 172 0.59 -8.29 -10.47
C PHE A 172 1.31 -9.63 -10.35
N ALA A 173 0.94 -10.64 -11.14
CA ALA A 173 1.57 -11.96 -11.12
C ALA A 173 3.06 -11.88 -11.50
N LEU A 174 3.37 -11.16 -12.58
CA LEU A 174 4.74 -10.93 -13.04
C LEU A 174 5.56 -10.14 -12.01
N ALA A 175 4.96 -9.12 -11.39
CA ALA A 175 5.61 -8.36 -10.34
C ALA A 175 5.91 -9.22 -9.11
N ALA A 176 4.97 -10.08 -8.68
CA ALA A 176 5.18 -11.02 -7.59
C ALA A 176 6.37 -11.95 -7.86
N VAL A 177 6.40 -12.59 -9.03
CA VAL A 177 7.51 -13.48 -9.43
C VAL A 177 8.83 -12.72 -9.48
N ALA A 178 8.87 -11.52 -10.08
CA ALA A 178 10.07 -10.70 -10.19
C ALA A 178 10.63 -10.28 -8.82
N LEU A 179 9.75 -9.89 -7.89
CA LEU A 179 10.13 -9.50 -6.53
C LEU A 179 10.65 -10.69 -5.72
N LEU A 180 9.95 -11.83 -5.74
CA LEU A 180 10.29 -13.04 -5.01
C LEU A 180 11.61 -13.67 -5.52
N THR A 181 11.81 -13.69 -6.83
CA THR A 181 13.04 -14.24 -7.45
C THR A 181 14.21 -13.26 -7.48
N ASN A 182 14.01 -12.01 -7.06
CA ASN A 182 14.96 -10.91 -7.21
C ASN A 182 15.38 -10.62 -8.67
N ARG A 183 14.60 -11.05 -9.66
CA ARG A 183 14.88 -10.80 -11.08
C ARG A 183 14.12 -9.56 -11.53
N MET A 184 14.85 -8.54 -11.97
CA MET A 184 14.26 -7.25 -12.38
C MET A 184 13.42 -6.57 -11.27
N ALA A 185 13.67 -6.86 -9.99
CA ALA A 185 12.87 -6.40 -8.87
C ALA A 185 12.65 -4.87 -8.83
N LEU A 186 13.68 -4.08 -9.15
CA LEU A 186 13.56 -2.61 -9.24
C LEU A 186 12.63 -2.16 -10.37
N LEU A 187 12.68 -2.82 -11.54
CA LEU A 187 11.77 -2.48 -12.64
C LEU A 187 10.35 -2.90 -12.27
N ALA A 188 10.18 -4.10 -11.73
CA ALA A 188 8.90 -4.62 -11.30
C ALA A 188 8.24 -3.72 -10.25
N SER A 189 8.97 -3.27 -9.22
CA SER A 189 8.42 -2.37 -8.21
C SER A 189 8.01 -1.01 -8.79
N ARG A 190 8.78 -0.46 -9.73
CA ARG A 190 8.44 0.81 -10.42
C ARG A 190 7.20 0.67 -11.30
N LEU A 191 7.11 -0.39 -12.10
CA LEU A 191 5.94 -0.65 -12.95
C LEU A 191 4.70 -0.94 -12.11
N LEU A 192 4.84 -1.71 -11.02
CA LEU A 192 3.78 -1.97 -10.06
C LEU A 192 3.27 -0.67 -9.43
N THR A 193 4.18 0.18 -8.97
CA THR A 193 3.85 1.51 -8.43
C THR A 193 3.07 2.33 -9.47
N MET A 194 3.58 2.42 -10.70
CA MET A 194 2.94 3.18 -11.78
C MET A 194 1.54 2.65 -12.09
N MET A 195 1.37 1.33 -12.10
CA MET A 195 0.09 0.69 -12.35
C MET A 195 -0.93 1.02 -11.26
N ILE A 196 -0.55 0.89 -9.98
CA ILE A 196 -1.44 1.16 -8.84
C ILE A 196 -1.79 2.65 -8.76
N VAL A 197 -0.82 3.55 -8.99
CA VAL A 197 -1.10 5.00 -9.10
C VAL A 197 -2.08 5.27 -10.24
N SER A 198 -1.88 4.66 -11.41
CA SER A 198 -2.79 4.81 -12.55
C SER A 198 -4.19 4.31 -12.20
N PHE A 199 -4.31 3.20 -11.48
CA PHE A 199 -5.61 2.71 -11.00
C PHE A 199 -6.27 3.69 -10.03
N GLY A 200 -5.54 4.21 -9.04
CA GLY A 200 -6.03 5.26 -8.14
C GLY A 200 -6.55 6.49 -8.88
N LEU A 201 -5.82 6.96 -9.89
CA LEU A 201 -6.17 8.16 -10.67
C LEU A 201 -7.33 7.92 -11.65
N LEU A 202 -7.34 6.78 -12.34
CA LEU A 202 -8.27 6.52 -13.45
C LEU A 202 -9.55 5.83 -13.01
N VAL A 203 -9.53 5.13 -11.87
CA VAL A 203 -10.69 4.38 -11.35
C VAL A 203 -11.24 5.08 -10.12
N TRP A 204 -10.45 5.11 -9.04
CA TRP A 204 -10.98 5.54 -7.76
C TRP A 204 -11.31 7.03 -7.69
N ILE A 205 -10.49 7.91 -8.26
CA ILE A 205 -10.82 9.35 -8.29
C ILE A 205 -12.15 9.60 -9.02
N PRO A 206 -12.39 9.10 -10.25
CA PRO A 206 -13.69 9.23 -10.89
C PRO A 206 -14.85 8.65 -10.06
N LEU A 207 -14.67 7.49 -9.42
CA LEU A 207 -15.69 6.88 -8.56
C LEU A 207 -16.04 7.79 -7.38
N VAL A 208 -15.04 8.33 -6.67
CA VAL A 208 -15.22 9.30 -5.59
C VAL A 208 -15.93 10.57 -6.06
N LEU A 209 -15.58 11.09 -7.24
CA LEU A 209 -16.24 12.27 -7.80
C LEU A 209 -17.68 12.00 -8.23
N SER A 210 -17.98 10.78 -8.68
CA SER A 210 -19.33 10.37 -9.12
C SER A 210 -20.28 10.09 -7.96
N ASP A 211 -19.76 9.59 -6.83
CA ASP A 211 -20.51 9.36 -5.61
C ASP A 211 -19.68 9.78 -4.38
N PRO A 212 -19.67 11.09 -4.05
CA PRO A 212 -18.88 11.61 -2.93
C PRO A 212 -19.37 11.16 -1.55
N HIS A 213 -20.56 10.57 -1.46
CA HIS A 213 -21.15 10.07 -0.23
C HIS A 213 -20.86 8.59 0.01
N SER A 214 -20.13 7.92 -0.88
CA SER A 214 -19.69 6.54 -0.70
C SER A 214 -18.43 6.47 0.16
N HIS A 215 -18.59 5.99 1.39
CA HIS A 215 -17.46 5.65 2.27
C HIS A 215 -16.47 4.71 1.57
N THR A 216 -16.98 3.66 0.94
CA THR A 216 -16.17 2.64 0.26
C THR A 216 -15.30 3.27 -0.82
N ASN A 217 -15.83 4.16 -1.65
CA ASN A 217 -15.02 4.80 -2.69
C ASN A 217 -13.87 5.62 -2.09
N TRP A 218 -14.12 6.33 -0.99
CA TRP A 218 -13.10 7.10 -0.28
C TRP A 218 -12.04 6.20 0.37
N SER A 219 -12.47 5.17 1.09
CA SER A 219 -11.56 4.25 1.78
C SER A 219 -10.65 3.52 0.80
N GLU A 220 -11.22 2.97 -0.27
CA GLU A 220 -10.50 2.25 -1.32
C GLU A 220 -9.53 3.15 -2.09
N ASN A 221 -9.91 4.40 -2.32
CA ASN A 221 -9.03 5.41 -2.93
C ASN A 221 -7.79 5.64 -2.05
N ALA A 222 -7.99 5.93 -0.77
CA ALA A 222 -6.90 6.22 0.17
C ALA A 222 -6.00 4.99 0.36
N GLU A 223 -6.59 3.80 0.50
CA GLU A 223 -5.86 2.54 0.61
C GLU A 223 -5.03 2.26 -0.65
N THR A 224 -5.61 2.40 -1.84
CA THR A 224 -4.89 2.21 -3.11
C THR A 224 -3.66 3.12 -3.21
N PHE A 225 -3.78 4.41 -2.84
CA PHE A 225 -2.63 5.31 -2.83
C PHE A 225 -1.62 4.98 -1.73
N ALA A 226 -2.06 4.42 -0.61
CA ALA A 226 -1.16 3.95 0.43
C ALA A 226 -0.38 2.71 -0.05
N ILE A 227 -1.02 1.76 -0.73
CA ILE A 227 -0.34 0.60 -1.34
C ILE A 227 0.64 1.06 -2.44
N ALA A 228 0.24 2.03 -3.27
CA ALA A 228 1.14 2.68 -4.23
C ALA A 228 2.36 3.31 -3.53
N GLY A 229 2.15 4.01 -2.41
CA GLY A 229 3.22 4.55 -1.58
C GLY A 229 4.17 3.46 -1.05
N ALA A 230 3.64 2.34 -0.56
CA ALA A 230 4.44 1.22 -0.05
C ALA A 230 5.30 0.57 -1.14
N THR A 231 4.73 0.35 -2.32
CA THR A 231 5.47 -0.17 -3.48
C THR A 231 6.53 0.79 -3.99
N TRP A 232 6.26 2.10 -3.95
CA TRP A 232 7.24 3.14 -4.29
C TRP A 232 8.38 3.20 -3.26
N ILE A 233 8.08 3.12 -1.96
CA ILE A 233 9.11 3.04 -0.91
C ILE A 233 10.10 1.90 -1.19
N LEU A 234 9.60 0.72 -1.59
CA LEU A 234 10.46 -0.38 -1.99
C LEU A 234 11.26 -0.08 -3.27
N ALA A 235 10.66 0.56 -4.26
CA ALA A 235 11.35 0.97 -5.48
C ALA A 235 12.50 1.96 -5.21
N ASP A 236 12.28 2.93 -4.31
CA ASP A 236 13.30 3.89 -3.89
C ASP A 236 14.43 3.18 -3.14
N LEU A 237 14.09 2.29 -2.19
CA LEU A 237 15.06 1.48 -1.44
C LEU A 237 15.96 0.64 -2.36
N LEU A 238 15.36 -0.08 -3.33
CA LEU A 238 16.11 -0.89 -4.28
C LEU A 238 16.96 -0.04 -5.24
N GLY A 239 16.47 1.15 -5.59
CA GLY A 239 17.20 2.11 -6.42
C GLY A 239 18.45 2.64 -5.72
N GLU A 240 18.32 3.06 -4.47
CA GLU A 240 19.43 3.53 -3.64
C GLU A 240 20.49 2.44 -3.44
N TYR A 241 20.06 1.20 -3.15
CA TYR A 241 21.00 0.09 -2.98
C TYR A 241 21.80 -0.22 -4.24
N ARG A 242 21.14 -0.26 -5.40
CA ARG A 242 21.82 -0.50 -6.68
C ARG A 242 22.85 0.60 -6.97
N LEU A 243 22.51 1.87 -6.72
CA LEU A 243 23.43 2.99 -6.91
C LEU A 243 24.65 2.89 -5.99
N ASN A 244 24.45 2.46 -4.75
CA ASN A 244 25.54 2.30 -3.79
C ASN A 244 26.46 1.12 -4.13
N ASP A 245 25.93 -0.02 -4.58
CA ASP A 245 26.74 -1.18 -5.01
C ASP A 245 27.64 -0.84 -6.22
N HIS A 246 27.18 0.03 -7.12
CA HIS A 246 27.99 0.48 -8.26
C HIS A 246 29.08 1.47 -7.88
N ARG A 247 28.97 2.16 -6.72
CA ARG A 247 30.01 3.08 -6.22
C ARG A 247 31.11 2.38 -5.44
N THR A 248 30.84 1.18 -4.93
CA THR A 248 31.79 0.38 -4.15
C THR A 248 32.65 -0.56 -5.01
N ARG A 249 32.42 -0.60 -6.32
CA ARG A 249 33.22 -1.34 -7.32
C ARG A 249 34.08 -0.37 -8.11
#